data_AF-A0A4P8R627-F1
#
_entry.id   AF-A0A4P8R627-F1
#
_cell.length_a   1.000
_cell.length_b   1.000
_cell.length_c   1.000
_cell.angle_alpha   90.00
_cell.angle_beta   90.00
_cell.angle_gamma   90.00
#
_symmetry.space_group_name_H-M   'P 1'
#
loop_
_entity.id
_entity.type
_entity.pdbx_description
1 polymer ?
#
loop_
_entity_poly.entity_id
_entity_poly.type
_entity_poly.pdbx_seq_one_letter_code
_entity_poly.pdbx_strand_id
1 'polypeptide(L)' 'LNGKCNTNLDLAREIGVSRGTISWYMKNLKEIGLIKEAKRGRNIIYKINISYKNLVERYR' A
#
# COMPACT_ATOMS: atom_id res chain seq x y z
N LEU A 1 -0.92 -14.08 -2.87
CA LEU A 1 -0.97 -12.93 -1.93
C LEU A 1 -2.43 -12.53 -1.74
N ASN A 2 -3.04 -13.00 -0.65
CA ASN A 2 -4.49 -13.05 -0.43
C ASN A 2 -5.11 -11.69 -0.04
N GLY A 3 -4.72 -10.57 -0.66
CA GLY A 3 -5.36 -9.24 -0.49
C GLY A 3 -5.51 -8.70 0.94
N LYS A 4 -4.91 -9.36 1.94
CA LYS A 4 -5.10 -9.10 3.38
C LYS A 4 -4.16 -8.03 3.92
N CYS A 5 -2.98 -7.87 3.33
CA CYS A 5 -1.97 -6.92 3.79
C CYS A 5 -2.07 -5.59 3.05
N ASN A 6 -3.12 -4.82 3.35
CA ASN A 6 -3.34 -3.54 2.70
C ASN A 6 -3.53 -2.39 3.69
N THR A 7 -3.45 -2.63 5.00
CA THR A 7 -3.41 -1.57 6.01
C THR A 7 -1.98 -1.28 6.43
N ASN A 8 -1.74 -0.10 7.01
CA ASN A 8 -0.42 0.26 7.57
C ASN A 8 0.06 -0.74 8.65
N LEU A 9 -0.85 -1.32 9.44
CA LEU A 9 -0.50 -2.29 10.47
C LEU A 9 -0.06 -3.62 9.84
N ASP A 10 -0.81 -4.11 8.85
CA ASP A 10 -0.51 -5.39 8.21
C ASP A 10 0.80 -5.31 7.41
N LEU A 11 0.98 -4.23 6.63
CA LEU A 11 2.20 -3.96 5.87
C LEU A 11 3.42 -3.80 6.78
N ALA A 12 3.27 -3.11 7.92
CA ALA A 12 4.34 -2.95 8.90
C ALA A 12 4.79 -4.31 9.46
N ARG A 13 3.83 -5.18 9.78
CA ARG A 13 4.10 -6.53 10.29
C ARG A 13 4.76 -7.43 9.25
N GLU A 14 4.29 -7.37 8.01
CA GLU A 14 4.84 -8.20 6.92
C GLU A 14 6.26 -7.77 6.53
N ILE A 15 6.51 -6.47 6.42
CA ILE A 15 7.81 -5.93 5.99
C ILE A 15 8.81 -5.85 7.17
N GLY A 16 8.32 -5.84 8.42
CA GLY A 16 9.17 -5.76 9.61
C GLY A 16 9.65 -4.34 9.94
N VAL A 17 8.83 -3.33 9.66
CA VAL A 17 9.15 -1.91 9.91
C VAL A 17 8.08 -1.21 10.73
N SER A 18 8.34 0.02 11.18
CA SER A 18 7.36 0.79 11.96
C SER A 18 6.13 1.20 11.14
N ARG A 19 4.98 1.38 11.81
CA ARG A 19 3.76 1.94 11.18
C ARG A 19 4.00 3.34 10.60
N GLY A 20 4.83 4.15 11.23
CA GLY A 20 5.20 5.49 10.73
C GLY A 20 5.98 5.42 9.43
N THR A 21 6.91 4.46 9.32
CA THR A 21 7.67 4.18 8.11
C THR A 21 6.76 3.79 6.95
N ILE A 22 5.82 2.86 7.16
CA ILE A 22 4.83 2.51 6.14
C ILE A 22 3.97 3.72 5.77
N SER A 23 3.51 4.50 6.74
CA SER A 23 2.71 5.70 6.48
C SER A 23 3.45 6.71 5.60
N TRP A 24 4.76 6.88 5.81
CA TRP A 24 5.60 7.73 4.99
C TRP A 24 5.70 7.20 3.56
N TYR A 25 6.01 5.91 3.38
CA TYR A 25 6.08 5.30 2.05
C TYR A 25 4.75 5.39 1.29
N MET A 26 3.63 5.06 1.94
CA MET A 26 2.30 5.10 1.31
C MET A 26 1.90 6.52 0.90
N LYS A 27 2.26 7.54 1.71
CA LYS A 27 2.08 8.94 1.33
C LYS A 27 2.84 9.28 0.04
N ASN A 28 4.14 8.96 -0.02
CA ASN A 28 4.96 9.23 -1.20
C ASN A 28 4.44 8.49 -2.44
N LEU A 29 4.10 7.20 -2.31
CA LEU A 29 3.55 6.38 -3.41
C LEU A 29 2.22 6.91 -3.93
N LYS A 30 1.38 7.46 -3.04
CA LYS A 30 0.13 8.12 -3.39
C LYS A 30 0.37 9.45 -4.11
N GLU A 31 1.30 10.25 -3.63
CA GLU A 31 1.66 11.56 -4.23
C GLU A 31 2.14 11.39 -5.68
N ILE A 32 2.89 10.33 -5.98
CA ILE A 32 3.31 10.00 -7.35
C ILE A 32 2.27 9.19 -8.15
N GLY A 33 1.10 8.92 -7.57
CA GLY A 33 -0.03 8.28 -8.25
C GLY A 33 0.08 6.77 -8.49
N LEU A 34 1.11 6.10 -7.94
CA LEU A 34 1.30 4.66 -8.08
C LEU A 34 0.24 3.83 -7.33
N ILE A 35 -0.25 4.37 -6.21
CA ILE A 35 -1.29 3.73 -5.41
C ILE A 35 -2.48 4.66 -5.20
N LYS A 36 -3.63 4.05 -4.90
CA LYS A 36 -4.82 4.71 -4.38
C LYS A 36 -5.04 4.23 -2.94
N GLU A 37 -5.55 5.13 -2.10
CA GLU A 37 -6.02 4.78 -0.77
C GLU A 37 -7.55 4.82 -0.72
N ALA A 38 -8.14 3.97 0.11
CA ALA A 38 -9.55 4.03 0.43
C ALA A 38 -9.75 3.84 1.94
N LYS A 39 -10.69 4.57 2.51
CA LYS A 39 -11.04 4.41 3.92
C LYS A 39 -12.05 3.28 4.07
N ARG A 40 -11.77 2.32 4.96
CA ARG A 40 -12.67 1.23 5.33
C ARG A 40 -12.85 1.22 6.85
N GLY A 41 -13.91 1.89 7.32
CA GLY A 41 -14.13 2.13 8.75
C GLY A 41 -13.03 3.01 9.35
N ARG A 42 -12.31 2.49 10.34
CA ARG A 42 -11.17 3.16 10.98
C ARG A 42 -9.82 2.94 10.28
N ASN A 43 -9.78 2.06 9.28
CA ASN A 43 -8.56 1.67 8.60
C ASN A 43 -8.44 2.35 7.23
N ILE A 44 -7.20 2.57 6.80
CA ILE A 44 -6.87 2.93 5.42
C ILE A 44 -6.41 1.66 4.73
N ILE A 45 -6.96 1.40 3.54
CA ILE A 45 -6.53 0.31 2.67
C ILE A 45 -5.90 0.87 1.39
N TYR A 46 -4.82 0.24 0.92
CA TYR A 46 -4.12 0.64 -0.29
C TYR A 46 -4.38 -0.32 -1.45
N LYS A 47 -4.40 0.23 -2.67
CA LYS A 47 -4.52 -0.53 -3.93
C LYS A 47 -3.58 0.06 -4.98
N ILE A 48 -2.95 -0.80 -5.78
CA ILE A 48 -2.17 -0.35 -6.95
C ILE A 48 -3.10 0.37 -7.92
N ASN A 49 -2.63 1.49 -8.47
CA ASN A 49 -3.33 2.18 -9.54
C ASN A 49 -3.28 1.32 -10.82
N ILE A 50 -4.44 1.08 -11.43
CA ILE A 50 -4.59 0.15 -12.56
C ILE A 50 -3.67 0.49 -13.74
N SER A 51 -3.36 1.77 -13.96
CA SER A 51 -2.44 2.24 -14.99
C SER A 51 -1.02 1.68 -14.83
N TYR A 52 -0.63 1.30 -13.61
CA TYR A 52 0.70 0.76 -13.28
C TYR A 52 0.67 -0.73 -12.93
N LYS A 53 -0.50 -1.39 -13.02
CA LYS A 53 -0.63 -2.81 -12.65
C LYS A 53 0.35 -3.70 -13.43
N ASN A 54 0.42 -3.51 -14.75
CA ASN A 54 1.33 -4.26 -15.61
C ASN A 54 2.80 -4.01 -15.29
N LEU A 55 3.15 -2.79 -14.85
CA LEU A 55 4.52 -2.46 -14.45
C LEU A 55 4.89 -3.21 -13.17
N VAL A 56 4.02 -3.17 -12.15
CA VAL A 56 4.28 -3.83 -10.86
C VAL A 56 4.32 -5.35 -11.00
N GLU A 57 3.46 -5.94 -11.84
CA GLU A 57 3.46 -7.39 -12.07
C GLU A 57 4.74 -7.91 -12.73
N ARG A 58 5.50 -7.07 -13.44
CA ARG A 58 6.82 -7.46 -14.00
C ARG A 58 7.90 -7.64 -12.94
N TYR A 59 7.74 -7.04 -11.77
CA TYR A 59 8.70 -7.10 -10.67
C TYR A 59 8.23 -8.02 -9.53
N ARG A 60 7.25 -8.88 -9.81
CA ARG A 60 6.63 -9.76 -8.82
C ARG A 60 7.37 -11.09 -8.67
#